data_AF-A0A7S3D590-F1
#
_entry.id   AF-A0A7S3D590-F1
#
_cell.length_a   1.000
_cell.length_b   1.000
_cell.length_c   1.000
_cell.angle_alpha   90.00
_cell.angle_beta   90.00
_cell.angle_gamma   90.00
#
_symmetry.space_group_name_H-M   'P 1'
#
loop_
_entity.id
_entity.type
_entity.pdbx_description
1 polymer ?
#
loop_
_entity_poly.entity_id
_entity_poly.type
_entity_poly.pdbx_seq_one_letter_code
_entity_poly.pdbx_strand_id
1 'polypeptide(L)'
;MNIFFLHANPRIAARMHCTKHVVKMALESAQLLCNVHWQSGGKAPYKNSRSGHAKLGPMIWLKESIANYRWTVELGLELCTMYKEMAKHDRPHASEKVLMWCKENEPSLADTGLTPPRLAMPDEYKDEKDAVASYRRYYYGDKKRFAVWPPGCTPAWWLEAEASGMEAKELWREPCCKGEAKGGVKVEGLDEEGTQTVVHYGKELEKVEKEEKVEKVVNGNEKRKDKKEKQGQRQGKGEGEEEEERKRSKKKKET
;
A
#
# COMPACT_ATOMS: atom_id res chain seq x y z
N MET A 1 4.80 -18.76 6.21
CA MET A 1 4.63 -17.30 6.05
C MET A 1 4.22 -17.03 4.61
N ASN A 2 3.42 -16.00 4.38
CA ASN A 2 2.99 -15.60 3.03
C ASN A 2 3.14 -14.08 2.85
N ILE A 3 3.08 -13.59 1.61
CA ILE A 3 2.90 -12.18 1.29
C ILE A 3 1.64 -12.09 0.45
N PHE A 4 0.53 -11.63 1.03
CA PHE A 4 -0.73 -11.53 0.32
C PHE A 4 -0.71 -10.33 -0.63
N PHE A 5 -0.38 -10.57 -1.89
CA PHE A 5 -0.27 -9.55 -2.93
C PHE A 5 -1.67 -9.18 -3.49
N LEU A 6 -2.45 -8.43 -2.71
CA LEU A 6 -3.86 -8.10 -3.02
C LEU A 6 -4.02 -6.95 -4.04
N HIS A 7 -2.94 -6.20 -4.28
CA HIS A 7 -2.88 -5.07 -5.20
C HIS A 7 -1.42 -4.72 -5.53
N ALA A 8 -1.14 -4.15 -6.70
CA ALA A 8 0.21 -3.74 -7.08
C ALA A 8 0.75 -2.56 -6.24
N ASN A 9 -0.12 -1.64 -5.84
CA ASN A 9 0.21 -0.61 -4.85
C ASN A 9 0.14 -1.18 -3.41
N PRO A 10 1.22 -1.15 -2.63
CA PRO A 10 1.29 -1.76 -1.29
C PRO A 10 0.36 -1.09 -0.27
N ARG A 11 0.10 0.22 -0.39
CA ARG A 11 -0.84 0.95 0.46
C ARG A 11 -2.28 0.49 0.24
N ILE A 12 -2.67 0.31 -1.03
CA ILE A 12 -3.98 -0.24 -1.37
C ILE A 12 -4.08 -1.69 -0.89
N ALA A 13 -3.03 -2.49 -1.11
CA ALA A 13 -2.98 -3.87 -0.63
C ALA A 13 -3.14 -3.95 0.89
N ALA A 14 -2.48 -3.09 1.67
CA ALA A 14 -2.60 -3.03 3.13
C ALA A 14 -4.03 -2.73 3.57
N ARG A 15 -4.72 -1.77 2.93
CA ARG A 15 -6.12 -1.44 3.22
C ARG A 15 -7.07 -2.61 2.94
N MET A 16 -6.72 -3.49 2.00
CA MET A 16 -7.52 -4.68 1.69
C MET A 16 -7.33 -5.82 2.71
N HIS A 17 -6.32 -5.76 3.58
CA HIS A 17 -6.12 -6.82 4.59
C HIS A 17 -7.21 -6.77 5.67
N CYS A 18 -7.74 -7.94 6.04
CA CYS A 18 -8.66 -8.06 7.16
C CYS A 18 -7.95 -7.79 8.48
N THR A 19 -8.69 -7.38 9.52
CA THR A 19 -8.15 -6.92 10.81
C THR A 19 -7.16 -7.91 11.43
N LYS A 20 -7.45 -9.21 11.39
CA LYS A 20 -6.55 -10.24 11.93
C LYS A 20 -5.22 -10.30 11.17
N HIS A 21 -5.27 -10.10 9.86
CA HIS A 21 -4.07 -10.08 9.02
C HIS A 21 -3.31 -8.76 9.09
N VAL A 22 -3.95 -7.63 9.39
CA VAL A 22 -3.22 -6.37 9.64
C VAL A 22 -2.15 -6.56 10.72
N VAL A 23 -2.51 -7.18 11.84
CA VAL A 23 -1.57 -7.49 12.93
C VAL A 23 -0.55 -8.55 12.48
N LYS A 24 -1.04 -9.69 11.99
CA LYS A 24 -0.18 -10.85 11.71
C LYS A 24 0.80 -10.61 10.57
N MET A 25 0.36 -9.93 9.50
CA MET A 25 1.16 -9.75 8.30
C MET A 25 2.27 -8.70 8.49
N ALA A 26 2.10 -7.72 9.36
CA ALA A 26 3.20 -6.82 9.72
C ALA A 26 4.38 -7.59 10.35
N LEU A 27 4.10 -8.57 11.22
CA LEU A 27 5.12 -9.45 11.80
C LEU A 27 5.73 -10.40 10.76
N GLU A 28 4.91 -11.06 9.94
CA GLU A 28 5.42 -11.99 8.91
C GLU A 28 6.29 -11.27 7.85
N SER A 29 5.89 -10.07 7.42
CA SER A 29 6.70 -9.24 6.50
C SER A 29 8.05 -8.92 7.12
N ALA A 30 8.10 -8.47 8.38
CA ALA A 30 9.35 -8.18 9.07
C ALA A 30 10.25 -9.41 9.21
N GLN A 31 9.68 -10.58 9.51
CA GLN A 31 10.41 -11.85 9.61
C GLN A 31 11.00 -12.29 8.27
N LEU A 32 10.23 -12.20 7.17
CA LEU A 32 10.70 -12.53 5.83
C LEU A 32 11.82 -11.57 5.39
N LEU A 33 11.67 -10.27 5.60
CA LEU A 33 12.68 -9.25 5.27
C LEU A 33 13.97 -9.47 6.08
N CYS A 34 13.88 -9.74 7.38
CA CYS A 34 15.05 -10.10 8.19
C CYS A 34 15.73 -11.39 7.69
N ASN A 35 14.95 -12.37 7.23
CA ASN A 35 15.50 -13.59 6.65
C ASN A 35 16.26 -13.33 5.34
N VAL A 36 15.87 -12.35 4.53
CA VAL A 36 16.63 -11.94 3.33
C VAL A 36 18.04 -11.52 3.76
N HIS A 37 18.16 -10.67 4.77
CA HIS A 37 19.45 -10.23 5.32
C HIS A 37 20.31 -11.38 5.82
N TRP A 38 19.74 -12.30 6.61
CA TRP A 38 20.48 -13.49 7.07
C TRP A 38 20.95 -14.38 5.93
N GLN A 39 20.13 -14.56 4.89
CA GLN A 39 20.49 -15.38 3.74
C GLN A 39 21.51 -14.72 2.81
N SER A 40 21.65 -13.41 2.86
CA SER A 40 22.69 -12.64 2.16
C SER A 40 23.99 -12.52 2.96
N GLY A 41 24.12 -13.21 4.11
CA GLY A 41 25.31 -13.18 4.97
C GLY A 41 25.37 -11.96 5.91
N GLY A 42 24.32 -11.16 5.97
CA GLY A 42 24.20 -10.01 6.86
C GLY A 42 23.68 -10.37 8.26
N LYS A 43 23.25 -9.34 8.99
CA LYS A 43 22.56 -9.46 10.29
C LYS A 43 21.26 -8.68 10.23
N ALA A 44 20.27 -9.09 11.02
CA ALA A 44 19.00 -8.37 11.11
C ALA A 44 18.43 -8.38 12.55
N PRO A 45 17.51 -7.46 12.89
CA PRO A 45 16.94 -7.35 14.23
C PRO A 45 16.18 -8.60 14.68
N TYR A 46 15.39 -9.21 13.80
CA TYR A 46 14.78 -10.51 14.08
C TYR A 46 15.73 -11.64 13.72
N LYS A 47 15.74 -12.69 14.57
CA LYS A 47 16.52 -13.91 14.33
C LYS A 47 16.06 -14.59 13.05
N ASN A 48 16.97 -15.32 12.41
CA ASN A 48 16.66 -16.15 11.25
C ASN A 48 15.54 -17.15 11.60
N SER A 49 14.38 -16.97 10.98
CA SER A 49 13.19 -17.77 11.20
C SER A 49 13.20 -19.01 10.31
N ARG A 50 13.02 -20.20 10.88
CA ARG A 50 12.88 -21.45 10.10
C ARG A 50 11.72 -21.40 9.11
N SER A 51 10.68 -20.62 9.42
CA SER A 51 9.49 -20.45 8.60
C SER A 51 9.72 -19.62 7.33
N GLY A 52 10.90 -19.00 7.18
CA GLY A 52 11.31 -18.22 6.00
C GLY A 52 12.52 -18.87 5.32
N HIS A 53 12.47 -20.19 5.13
CA HIS A 53 13.54 -20.93 4.47
C HIS A 53 13.72 -20.49 2.99
N ALA A 54 14.93 -20.68 2.45
CA ALA A 54 15.31 -20.17 1.13
C ALA A 54 14.45 -20.67 -0.05
N LYS A 55 13.82 -21.84 0.10
CA LYS A 55 12.93 -22.44 -0.91
C LYS A 55 11.46 -21.96 -0.84
N LEU A 56 11.11 -21.14 0.15
CA LEU A 56 9.75 -20.63 0.29
C LEU A 56 9.46 -19.63 -0.84
N GLY A 57 8.35 -19.78 -1.56
CA GLY A 57 8.00 -18.90 -2.70
C GLY A 57 8.18 -17.40 -2.41
N PRO A 58 7.60 -16.85 -1.33
CA PRO A 58 7.82 -15.46 -0.92
C PRO A 58 9.28 -15.08 -0.68
N MET A 59 10.11 -15.99 -0.14
CA MET A 59 11.54 -15.74 0.04
C MET A 59 12.30 -15.70 -1.28
N ILE A 60 11.94 -16.58 -2.22
CA ILE A 60 12.51 -16.56 -3.57
C ILE A 60 12.16 -15.22 -4.24
N TRP A 61 10.88 -14.85 -4.23
CA TRP A 61 10.41 -13.58 -4.79
C TRP A 61 11.11 -12.36 -4.18
N LEU A 62 11.18 -12.27 -2.84
CA LEU A 62 11.86 -11.17 -2.15
C LEU A 62 13.33 -10.98 -2.58
N LYS A 63 14.01 -12.06 -2.95
CA LYS A 63 15.43 -12.05 -3.34
C LYS A 63 15.65 -11.84 -4.84
N GLU A 64 14.60 -11.93 -5.67
CA GLU A 64 14.70 -11.75 -7.12
C GLU A 64 14.99 -10.29 -7.52
N SER A 65 14.49 -9.33 -6.74
CA SER A 65 14.65 -7.91 -7.01
C SER A 65 14.59 -7.07 -5.74
N ILE A 66 15.42 -6.03 -5.63
CA ILE A 66 15.31 -5.05 -4.56
C ILE A 66 13.95 -4.33 -4.57
N ALA A 67 13.30 -4.21 -5.74
CA ALA A 67 11.96 -3.65 -5.85
C ALA A 67 10.90 -4.52 -5.13
N ASN A 68 11.02 -5.86 -5.18
CA ASN A 68 10.13 -6.76 -4.44
C ASN A 68 10.31 -6.62 -2.93
N TYR A 69 11.58 -6.48 -2.50
CA TYR A 69 11.94 -6.22 -1.11
C TYR A 69 11.34 -4.89 -0.63
N ARG A 70 11.55 -3.79 -1.37
CA ARG A 70 10.99 -2.46 -1.07
C ARG A 70 9.47 -2.47 -1.01
N TRP A 71 8.82 -3.13 -1.98
CA TRP A 71 7.36 -3.31 -1.98
C TRP A 71 6.86 -3.97 -0.68
N THR A 72 7.58 -4.99 -0.21
CA THR A 72 7.20 -5.71 1.02
C THR A 72 7.49 -4.90 2.28
N VAL A 73 8.57 -4.09 2.29
CA VAL A 73 8.83 -3.10 3.36
C VAL A 73 7.68 -2.11 3.43
N GLU A 74 7.27 -1.53 2.29
CA GLU A 74 6.16 -0.59 2.22
C GLU A 74 4.85 -1.22 2.67
N LEU A 75 4.52 -2.42 2.19
CA LEU A 75 3.34 -3.16 2.65
C LEU A 75 3.38 -3.33 4.18
N GLY A 76 4.50 -3.77 4.74
CA GLY A 76 4.65 -3.95 6.18
C GLY A 76 4.43 -2.67 6.97
N LEU A 77 5.00 -1.55 6.51
CA LEU A 77 4.83 -0.24 7.16
C LEU A 77 3.40 0.29 7.05
N GLU A 78 2.75 0.12 5.90
CA GLU A 78 1.35 0.48 5.71
C GLU A 78 0.42 -0.38 6.58
N LEU A 79 0.74 -1.66 6.79
CA LEU A 79 0.03 -2.51 7.76
C LEU A 79 0.23 -2.01 9.20
N CYS A 80 1.41 -1.50 9.57
CA CYS A 80 1.60 -0.85 10.88
C CYS A 80 0.79 0.44 11.02
N THR A 81 0.63 1.22 9.94
CA THR A 81 -0.27 2.38 9.91
C THR A 81 -1.71 1.95 10.11
N MET A 82 -2.19 0.97 9.35
CA MET A 82 -3.54 0.40 9.50
C MET A 82 -3.79 -0.13 10.91
N TYR A 83 -2.79 -0.78 11.53
CA TYR A 83 -2.89 -1.25 12.91
C TYR A 83 -3.18 -0.11 13.90
N LYS A 84 -2.46 1.01 13.78
CA LYS A 84 -2.68 2.21 14.62
C LYS A 84 -4.05 2.84 14.36
N GLU A 85 -4.43 2.96 13.10
CA GLU A 85 -5.75 3.49 12.68
C GLU A 85 -6.90 2.67 13.28
N MET A 86 -6.83 1.33 13.18
CA MET A 86 -7.87 0.42 13.68
C MET A 86 -7.97 0.41 15.20
N ALA A 87 -6.85 0.46 15.90
CA ALA A 87 -6.81 0.37 17.35
C ALA A 87 -7.07 1.72 18.06
N LYS A 88 -7.19 2.81 17.29
CA LYS A 88 -7.42 4.18 17.78
C LYS A 88 -6.45 4.58 18.90
N HIS A 89 -5.20 4.13 18.81
CA HIS A 89 -4.16 4.39 19.79
C HIS A 89 -2.81 4.61 19.13
N ASP A 90 -1.94 5.35 19.81
CA ASP A 90 -0.59 5.65 19.30
C ASP A 90 0.44 4.54 19.58
N ARG A 91 0.02 3.41 20.14
CA ARG A 91 0.94 2.28 20.35
C ARG A 91 1.34 1.69 18.99
N PRO A 92 2.62 1.76 18.60
CA PRO A 92 3.08 1.22 17.33
C PRO A 92 3.00 -0.31 17.33
N HIS A 93 2.90 -0.90 16.15
CA HIS A 93 3.03 -2.34 16.02
C HIS A 93 4.47 -2.75 16.42
N ALA A 94 4.63 -3.87 17.12
CA ALA A 94 5.94 -4.29 17.63
C ALA A 94 7.01 -4.46 16.53
N SER A 95 6.57 -4.76 15.31
CA SER A 95 7.45 -4.92 14.14
C SER A 95 7.74 -3.63 13.37
N GLU A 96 7.11 -2.50 13.70
CA GLU A 96 7.29 -1.23 12.99
C GLU A 96 8.75 -0.77 12.98
N LYS A 97 9.42 -0.84 14.13
CA LYS A 97 10.86 -0.51 14.23
C LYS A 97 11.75 -1.43 13.38
N VAL A 98 11.37 -2.71 13.26
CA VAL A 98 12.13 -3.68 12.46
C VAL A 98 11.93 -3.43 10.97
N LEU A 99 10.72 -3.07 10.56
CA LEU A 99 10.42 -2.69 9.17
C LEU A 99 11.13 -1.40 8.79
N MET A 100 11.19 -0.41 9.68
CA MET A 100 11.99 0.80 9.49
C MET A 100 13.48 0.49 9.34
N TRP A 101 14.02 -0.39 10.19
CA TRP A 101 15.40 -0.87 10.03
C TRP A 101 15.61 -1.54 8.68
N CYS A 102 14.66 -2.37 8.21
CA CYS A 102 14.74 -3.03 6.90
C CYS A 102 14.71 -2.02 5.74
N LYS A 103 14.00 -0.89 5.90
CA LYS A 103 13.98 0.22 4.95
C LYS A 103 15.32 0.95 4.88
N GLU A 104 15.95 1.17 6.03
CA GLU A 104 17.22 1.89 6.17
C GLU A 104 18.44 1.03 5.82
N ASN A 105 18.29 -0.29 5.88
CA ASN A 105 19.35 -1.27 5.64
C ASN A 105 18.89 -2.17 4.50
N GLU A 106 19.01 -1.70 3.26
CA GLU A 106 18.68 -2.51 2.09
C GLU A 106 19.77 -3.56 1.84
N PRO A 107 19.39 -4.81 1.53
CA PRO A 107 20.35 -5.83 1.12
C PRO A 107 20.88 -5.52 -0.29
N SER A 108 22.09 -5.99 -0.60
CA SER A 108 22.62 -5.94 -1.97
C SER A 108 21.91 -6.97 -2.85
N LEU A 109 20.83 -6.56 -3.50
CA LEU A 109 20.05 -7.33 -4.48
C LEU A 109 20.04 -6.59 -5.82
N ALA A 110 19.89 -7.33 -6.92
CA ALA A 110 19.72 -6.72 -8.23
C ALA A 110 18.43 -5.90 -8.27
N ASP A 111 18.43 -4.79 -9.00
CA ASP A 111 17.21 -4.06 -9.33
C ASP A 111 16.74 -4.46 -10.73
N THR A 112 15.76 -5.35 -10.76
CA THR A 112 15.13 -5.82 -12.00
C THR A 112 13.68 -5.33 -12.13
N GLY A 113 13.30 -4.33 -11.32
CA GLY A 113 11.93 -3.88 -11.20
C GLY A 113 11.05 -4.83 -10.38
N LEU A 114 9.77 -4.47 -10.20
CA LEU A 114 8.80 -5.31 -9.50
C LEU A 114 8.45 -6.51 -10.37
N THR A 115 8.78 -7.71 -9.89
CA THR A 115 8.50 -8.97 -10.60
C THR A 115 7.18 -9.58 -10.14
N PRO A 116 6.54 -10.45 -10.94
CA PRO A 116 5.32 -11.15 -10.51
C PRO A 116 5.55 -11.97 -9.23
N PRO A 117 4.69 -11.84 -8.21
CA PRO A 117 4.86 -12.57 -6.95
C PRO A 117 4.66 -14.07 -7.15
N ARG A 118 5.50 -14.87 -6.48
CA ARG A 118 5.34 -16.33 -6.45
C ARG A 118 4.01 -16.70 -5.78
N LEU A 119 3.21 -17.54 -6.42
CA LEU A 119 1.89 -17.94 -5.91
C LEU A 119 2.01 -18.98 -4.78
N ALA A 120 2.04 -18.51 -3.54
CA ALA A 120 2.16 -19.35 -2.35
C ALA A 120 0.79 -19.77 -1.79
N MET A 121 0.06 -20.55 -2.58
CA MET A 121 -1.30 -20.98 -2.28
C MET A 121 -1.60 -22.34 -2.94
N PRO A 122 -2.67 -23.06 -2.55
CA PRO A 122 -3.14 -24.24 -3.27
C PRO A 122 -3.46 -23.96 -4.75
N ASP A 123 -3.30 -24.97 -5.60
CA ASP A 123 -3.44 -24.84 -7.06
C ASP A 123 -4.83 -24.38 -7.49
N GLU A 124 -5.87 -24.74 -6.74
CA GLU A 124 -7.27 -24.35 -7.00
C GLU A 124 -7.52 -22.83 -6.99
N TYR A 125 -6.62 -22.03 -6.39
CA TYR A 125 -6.72 -20.57 -6.40
C TYR A 125 -5.82 -19.90 -7.44
N LYS A 126 -4.89 -20.65 -8.05
CA LYS A 126 -3.86 -20.07 -8.91
C LYS A 126 -4.39 -19.72 -10.29
N ASP A 127 -3.86 -18.62 -10.79
CA ASP A 127 -4.03 -18.12 -12.15
C ASP A 127 -2.69 -17.58 -12.60
N GLU A 128 -2.12 -18.25 -13.59
CA GLU A 128 -0.77 -17.96 -14.08
C GLU A 128 -0.68 -16.59 -14.76
N LYS A 129 -1.82 -16.00 -15.16
CA LYS A 129 -1.87 -14.71 -15.85
C LYS A 129 -2.06 -13.54 -14.89
N ASP A 130 -2.72 -13.77 -13.75
CA ASP A 130 -3.03 -12.74 -12.79
C ASP A 130 -2.78 -13.19 -11.34
N ALA A 131 -1.66 -12.72 -10.80
CA ALA A 131 -1.30 -13.00 -9.42
C ALA A 131 -2.20 -12.28 -8.40
N VAL A 132 -2.72 -11.10 -8.71
CA VAL A 132 -3.63 -10.35 -7.83
C VAL A 132 -4.95 -11.10 -7.72
N ALA A 133 -5.51 -11.55 -8.84
CA ALA A 133 -6.71 -12.39 -8.85
C ALA A 133 -6.48 -13.67 -8.04
N SER A 134 -5.34 -14.34 -8.23
CA SER A 134 -4.97 -15.54 -7.46
C SER A 134 -4.99 -15.28 -5.95
N TYR A 135 -4.31 -14.22 -5.49
CA TYR A 135 -4.26 -13.88 -4.07
C TYR A 135 -5.63 -13.49 -3.52
N ARG A 136 -6.46 -12.75 -4.26
CA ARG A 136 -7.83 -12.40 -3.85
C ARG A 136 -8.71 -13.64 -3.72
N ARG A 137 -8.64 -14.57 -4.68
CA ARG A 137 -9.36 -15.87 -4.62
C ARG A 137 -8.93 -16.67 -3.40
N TYR A 138 -7.63 -16.79 -3.16
CA TYR A 138 -7.11 -17.49 -1.98
C TYR A 138 -7.51 -16.78 -0.67
N TYR A 139 -7.50 -15.45 -0.66
CA TYR A 139 -7.93 -14.66 0.49
C TYR A 139 -9.42 -14.89 0.80
N TYR A 140 -10.25 -14.89 -0.23
CA TYR A 140 -11.68 -15.19 -0.12
C TYR A 140 -11.91 -16.64 0.32
N GLY A 141 -11.47 -17.62 -0.47
CA GLY A 141 -11.77 -19.04 -0.23
C GLY A 141 -11.25 -19.55 1.12
N ASP A 142 -9.99 -19.30 1.46
CA ASP A 142 -9.44 -19.86 2.68
C ASP A 142 -9.68 -18.96 3.90
N LYS A 143 -9.60 -17.64 3.74
CA LYS A 143 -9.56 -16.71 4.89
C LYS A 143 -10.93 -16.19 5.31
N LYS A 144 -11.98 -16.39 4.50
CA LYS A 144 -13.37 -15.94 4.78
C LYS A 144 -13.87 -16.27 6.18
N ARG A 145 -13.55 -17.45 6.71
CA ARG A 145 -13.97 -17.89 8.06
C ARG A 145 -13.60 -16.94 9.21
N PHE A 146 -12.62 -16.05 9.02
CA PHE A 146 -12.22 -15.06 10.04
C PHE A 146 -12.04 -13.64 9.48
N ALA A 147 -12.35 -13.44 8.20
CA ALA A 147 -12.07 -12.18 7.54
C ALA A 147 -13.12 -11.14 7.96
N VAL A 148 -12.65 -10.12 8.67
CA VAL A 148 -13.45 -8.99 9.14
C VAL A 148 -12.66 -7.71 8.86
N TRP A 149 -13.35 -6.66 8.45
CA TRP A 149 -12.80 -5.33 8.22
C TRP A 149 -13.52 -4.30 9.08
N PRO A 150 -12.92 -3.14 9.34
CA PRO A 150 -13.65 -2.00 9.86
C PRO A 150 -14.85 -1.63 8.97
N PRO A 151 -15.92 -1.03 9.53
CA PRO A 151 -17.08 -0.61 8.75
C PRO A 151 -16.69 0.26 7.55
N GLY A 152 -17.17 -0.10 6.36
CA GLY A 152 -16.88 0.61 5.11
C GLY A 152 -15.49 0.33 4.49
N CYS A 153 -14.68 -0.54 5.09
CA CYS A 153 -13.35 -0.89 4.57
C CYS A 153 -13.29 -2.25 3.88
N THR A 154 -14.42 -2.96 3.75
CA THR A 154 -14.45 -4.23 3.02
C THR A 154 -14.12 -3.99 1.54
N PRO A 155 -13.17 -4.72 0.95
CA PRO A 155 -12.82 -4.52 -0.45
C PRO A 155 -13.98 -4.81 -1.41
N ALA A 156 -14.11 -4.03 -2.49
CA ALA A 156 -15.17 -4.22 -3.49
C ALA A 156 -15.22 -5.65 -4.05
N TRP A 157 -14.06 -6.21 -4.42
CA TRP A 157 -13.93 -7.59 -4.91
C TRP A 157 -14.39 -8.66 -3.89
N TRP A 158 -14.37 -8.35 -2.59
CA TRP A 158 -14.89 -9.24 -1.56
C TRP A 158 -16.42 -9.21 -1.55
N LEU A 159 -17.00 -8.02 -1.60
CA LEU A 159 -18.45 -7.81 -1.64
C LEU A 159 -19.06 -8.39 -2.92
N GLU A 160 -18.40 -8.20 -4.06
CA GLU A 160 -18.78 -8.82 -5.34
C GLU A 160 -18.78 -10.34 -5.24
N ALA A 161 -17.75 -10.92 -4.62
CA ALA A 161 -17.69 -12.36 -4.38
C ALA A 161 -18.82 -12.85 -3.47
N GLU A 162 -19.14 -12.14 -2.39
CA GLU A 162 -20.29 -12.46 -1.52
C GLU A 162 -21.63 -12.35 -2.26
N ALA A 163 -21.85 -11.28 -3.02
CA ALA A 163 -23.08 -11.03 -3.76
C ALA A 163 -23.32 -12.08 -4.85
N SER A 164 -22.26 -12.59 -5.47
CA SER A 164 -22.38 -13.62 -6.49
C SER A 164 -22.86 -14.97 -5.97
N GLY A 165 -22.82 -15.21 -4.65
CA GLY A 165 -23.21 -16.48 -4.02
C GLY A 165 -22.35 -17.68 -4.43
N MET A 166 -21.29 -17.46 -5.21
CA MET A 166 -20.45 -18.52 -5.75
C MET A 166 -19.43 -18.97 -4.70
N GLU A 167 -19.13 -20.27 -4.69
CA GLU A 167 -17.97 -20.77 -3.96
C GLU A 167 -16.68 -20.26 -4.61
N ALA A 168 -15.59 -20.09 -3.85
CA ALA A 168 -14.34 -19.50 -4.36
C ALA A 168 -13.78 -20.22 -5.61
N LYS A 169 -14.13 -21.50 -5.78
CA LYS A 169 -13.81 -22.39 -6.91
C LYS A 169 -14.66 -22.19 -8.17
N GLU A 170 -15.79 -21.50 -8.05
CA GLU A 170 -16.81 -21.30 -9.09
C GLU A 170 -16.83 -19.86 -9.61
N LEU A 171 -16.45 -18.89 -8.75
CA LEU A 171 -16.49 -17.46 -9.03
C LEU A 171 -15.76 -17.01 -10.30
N TRP A 172 -14.73 -17.75 -10.74
CA TRP A 172 -13.87 -17.35 -11.85
C TRP A 172 -13.31 -18.54 -12.63
N ARG A 173 -14.07 -19.63 -12.74
CA ARG A 173 -13.67 -20.78 -13.56
C ARG A 173 -14.10 -20.56 -15.01
N GLU A 174 -13.49 -19.58 -15.70
CA GLU A 174 -13.38 -19.73 -17.15
C GLU A 174 -12.21 -20.70 -17.42
N PRO A 175 -12.43 -21.81 -18.13
CA PRO A 175 -11.34 -22.72 -18.44
C PRO A 175 -10.36 -22.00 -19.37
N CYS A 176 -9.14 -21.81 -18.88
CA CYS A 176 -7.97 -21.71 -19.73
C CYS A 176 -7.98 -22.97 -20.64
N CYS A 177 -8.38 -22.78 -21.90
CA CYS A 177 -8.39 -23.74 -22.99
C CYS A 177 -9.49 -24.82 -22.95
N LYS A 178 -10.57 -24.63 -23.74
CA LYS A 178 -11.10 -25.57 -24.76
C LYS A 178 -12.40 -25.04 -25.41
N GLY A 179 -12.35 -24.83 -26.73
CA GLY A 179 -13.43 -25.19 -27.66
C GLY A 179 -14.59 -24.20 -27.89
N GLU A 180 -14.53 -23.56 -29.06
CA GLU A 180 -15.63 -23.21 -29.97
C GLU A 180 -16.75 -22.23 -29.52
N ALA A 181 -16.75 -21.09 -30.21
CA ALA A 181 -17.86 -20.14 -30.28
C ALA A 181 -19.14 -20.80 -30.82
N LYS A 182 -20.29 -20.54 -30.17
CA LYS A 182 -21.62 -20.43 -30.79
C LYS A 182 -22.67 -19.95 -29.77
N GLY A 183 -23.44 -18.93 -30.14
CA GLY A 183 -24.69 -18.56 -29.46
C GLY A 183 -24.66 -17.16 -28.86
N GLY A 184 -25.12 -16.18 -29.65
CA GLY A 184 -25.12 -14.77 -29.26
C GLY A 184 -26.13 -14.41 -28.17
N VAL A 185 -25.75 -13.41 -27.38
CA VAL A 185 -26.67 -12.47 -26.73
C VAL A 185 -26.20 -11.07 -27.12
N LYS A 186 -27.07 -10.35 -27.83
CA LYS A 186 -26.90 -8.94 -28.19
C LYS A 186 -26.96 -8.12 -26.89
N VAL A 187 -25.90 -7.39 -26.57
CA VAL A 187 -25.95 -6.32 -25.58
C VAL A 187 -25.80 -5.02 -26.36
N GLU A 188 -26.91 -4.32 -26.54
CA GLU A 188 -26.92 -2.96 -27.08
C GLU A 188 -26.52 -1.97 -25.98
N GLY A 189 -25.56 -1.09 -26.27
CA GLY A 189 -25.19 0.03 -25.42
C GLY A 189 -23.70 0.10 -25.09
N LEU A 190 -22.91 0.63 -26.02
CA LEU A 190 -21.57 1.16 -25.78
C LEU A 190 -21.68 2.62 -25.31
N ASP A 191 -20.89 2.99 -24.31
CA ASP A 191 -20.31 4.31 -24.14
C ASP A 191 -18.76 4.24 -24.28
N GLU A 192 -18.19 5.35 -24.76
CA GLU A 192 -17.11 5.38 -25.76
C GLU A 192 -15.65 5.51 -25.23
N GLU A 193 -15.25 4.81 -24.16
CA GLU A 193 -13.83 4.82 -23.73
C GLU A 193 -13.25 3.43 -23.42
N GLY A 194 -13.45 2.50 -24.36
CA GLY A 194 -12.90 1.14 -24.34
C GLY A 194 -11.39 1.05 -24.10
N THR A 195 -10.99 0.95 -22.83
CA THR A 195 -9.66 0.46 -22.43
C THR A 195 -9.81 -0.70 -21.46
N GLN A 196 -9.74 -1.91 -22.02
CA GLN A 196 -9.39 -3.11 -21.28
C GLN A 196 -7.92 -2.95 -20.85
N THR A 197 -7.67 -2.58 -19.60
CA THR A 197 -6.31 -2.44 -19.08
C THR A 197 -5.71 -3.83 -18.84
N VAL A 198 -5.02 -4.35 -19.85
CA VAL A 198 -3.94 -5.32 -19.62
C VAL A 198 -2.87 -4.59 -18.84
N VAL A 199 -2.80 -4.82 -17.52
CA VAL A 199 -1.81 -4.19 -16.64
C VAL A 199 -0.43 -4.71 -17.01
N HIS A 200 0.30 -3.96 -17.83
CA HIS A 200 1.74 -4.10 -17.96
C HIS A 200 2.40 -3.43 -16.75
N TYR A 201 3.00 -4.26 -15.89
CA TYR A 201 3.68 -3.94 -14.62
C TYR A 201 4.73 -2.81 -14.66
N GLY A 202 5.02 -2.22 -15.83
CA GLY A 202 6.00 -1.15 -15.99
C GLY A 202 5.46 0.29 -16.14
N LYS A 203 4.19 0.50 -16.53
CA LYS A 203 3.70 1.86 -16.89
C LYS A 203 2.92 2.59 -15.79
N GLU A 204 2.42 1.88 -14.78
CA GLU A 204 1.58 2.48 -13.74
C GLU A 204 2.41 3.30 -12.71
N LEU A 205 3.68 2.96 -12.52
CA LEU A 205 4.61 3.69 -11.63
C LEU A 205 4.90 5.12 -12.11
N GLU A 206 5.07 5.36 -13.41
CA GLU A 206 5.32 6.71 -13.94
C GLU A 206 4.12 7.64 -13.79
N LYS A 207 2.89 7.10 -13.81
CA LYS A 207 1.66 7.90 -13.67
C LYS A 207 1.46 8.34 -12.23
N VAL A 208 1.70 7.43 -11.27
CA VAL A 208 1.65 7.74 -9.83
C VAL A 208 2.77 8.70 -9.42
N GLU A 209 4.00 8.56 -9.93
CA GLU A 209 5.06 9.52 -9.66
C GLU A 209 4.74 10.93 -10.18
N LYS A 210 4.06 11.04 -11.32
CA LYS A 210 3.61 12.33 -11.87
C LYS A 210 2.51 12.94 -11.00
N GLU A 211 1.53 12.15 -10.56
CA GLU A 211 0.45 12.59 -9.68
C GLU A 211 0.98 13.03 -8.29
N GLU A 212 1.92 12.28 -7.71
CA GLU A 212 2.52 12.61 -6.42
C GLU A 212 3.44 13.85 -6.50
N LYS A 213 4.11 14.07 -7.64
CA LYS A 213 4.88 15.30 -7.91
C LYS A 213 3.95 16.51 -8.06
N VAL A 214 2.80 16.36 -8.72
CA VAL A 214 1.80 17.42 -8.86
C VAL A 214 1.21 17.79 -7.48
N GLU A 215 0.87 16.81 -6.66
CA GLU A 215 0.31 17.04 -5.31
C GLU A 215 1.32 17.74 -4.37
N LYS A 216 2.61 17.37 -4.43
CA LYS A 216 3.68 18.04 -3.66
C LYS A 216 3.90 19.49 -4.11
N VAL A 217 3.77 19.79 -5.39
CA VAL A 217 3.89 21.17 -5.93
C VAL A 217 2.70 22.03 -5.49
N VAL A 218 1.48 21.49 -5.53
CA VAL A 218 0.27 22.21 -5.09
C VAL A 218 0.36 22.54 -3.58
N ASN A 219 0.66 21.54 -2.74
CA ASN A 219 0.82 21.74 -1.29
C ASN A 219 1.98 22.69 -0.94
N GLY A 220 3.05 22.71 -1.73
CA GLY A 220 4.17 23.63 -1.57
C GLY A 220 3.80 25.09 -1.88
N ASN A 221 2.92 25.31 -2.85
CA ASN A 221 2.44 26.64 -3.23
C ASN A 221 1.42 27.21 -2.24
N GLU A 222 0.53 26.40 -1.67
CA GLU A 222 -0.37 26.83 -0.59
C GLU A 222 0.41 27.26 0.66
N LYS A 223 1.38 26.46 1.11
CA LYS A 223 2.22 26.82 2.28
C LYS A 223 3.01 28.12 2.07
N ARG A 224 3.37 28.46 0.83
CA ARG A 224 4.03 29.73 0.49
C ARG A 224 3.07 30.92 0.51
N LYS A 225 1.81 30.72 0.11
CA LYS A 225 0.76 31.75 0.23
C LYS A 225 0.44 32.06 1.69
N ASP A 226 0.23 31.03 2.52
CA ASP A 226 -0.05 31.19 3.96
C ASP A 226 1.09 31.91 4.70
N LYS A 227 2.34 31.67 4.31
CA LYS A 227 3.50 32.33 4.91
C LYS A 227 3.61 33.80 4.52
N LYS A 228 3.23 34.17 3.28
CA LYS A 228 3.16 35.57 2.84
C LYS A 228 2.02 36.32 3.52
N GLU A 229 0.88 35.68 3.71
CA GLU A 229 -0.28 36.28 4.37
C GLU A 229 -0.02 36.53 5.87
N LYS A 230 0.65 35.58 6.55
CA LYS A 230 1.10 35.76 7.95
C LYS A 230 2.23 36.80 8.12
N GLN A 231 3.06 37.02 7.10
CA GLN A 231 4.07 38.09 7.13
C GLN A 231 3.45 39.48 6.92
N GLY A 232 2.44 39.61 6.03
CA GLY A 232 1.70 40.86 5.84
C GLY A 232 0.93 41.29 7.09
N GLN A 233 0.31 40.35 7.80
CA GLN A 233 -0.41 40.66 9.06
C GLN A 233 0.52 41.07 10.22
N ARG A 234 1.79 40.66 10.22
CA ARG A 234 2.77 41.10 11.23
C ARG A 234 3.30 42.50 10.97
N GLN A 235 3.41 42.94 9.71
CA GLN A 235 3.84 44.30 9.39
C GLN A 235 2.76 45.35 9.68
N GLY A 236 1.47 45.03 9.44
CA GLY A 236 0.36 45.95 9.73
C GLY A 236 0.09 46.21 11.22
N LYS A 237 0.55 45.34 12.14
CA LYS A 237 0.42 45.56 13.59
C LYS A 237 1.52 46.45 14.17
N GLY A 238 2.71 46.49 13.57
CA GLY A 238 3.82 47.32 14.06
C GLY A 238 3.63 48.81 13.80
N GLU A 239 3.03 49.18 12.66
CA GLU A 239 2.81 50.59 12.30
C GLU A 239 1.74 51.27 13.16
N GLY A 240 0.75 50.51 13.67
CA GLY A 240 -0.30 51.04 14.55
C GLY A 240 0.21 51.37 15.96
N GLU A 241 1.13 50.59 16.51
CA GLU A 241 1.72 50.82 17.85
C GLU A 241 2.69 52.02 17.84
N GLU A 242 3.46 52.20 16.76
CA GLU A 242 4.38 53.35 16.61
C GLU A 242 3.64 54.70 16.46
N GLU A 243 2.46 54.70 15.81
CA GLU A 243 1.66 55.93 15.66
C GLU A 243 0.96 56.32 16.98
N GLU A 244 0.50 55.35 17.78
CA GLU A 244 -0.09 55.60 19.10
C GLU A 244 0.94 56.15 20.10
N GLU A 245 2.18 55.63 20.07
CA GLU A 245 3.26 56.06 20.95
C GLU A 245 3.76 57.48 20.58
N ARG A 246 3.77 57.82 19.28
CA ARG A 246 4.02 59.20 18.82
C ARG A 246 2.94 60.18 19.25
N LYS A 247 1.65 59.79 19.22
CA LYS A 247 0.54 60.63 19.69
C LYS A 247 0.58 60.85 21.20
N ARG A 248 0.92 59.82 21.98
CA ARG A 248 1.15 59.94 23.44
C ARG A 248 2.33 60.85 23.79
N SER A 249 3.42 60.77 23.02
CA SER A 249 4.62 61.58 23.25
C SER A 249 4.44 63.05 22.91
N LYS A 250 3.60 63.38 21.92
CA LYS A 250 3.24 64.79 21.62
C LYS A 250 2.34 65.39 22.71
N LYS A 251 1.37 64.63 23.22
CA LYS A 251 0.43 65.11 24.26
C LYS A 251 1.09 65.39 25.61
N LYS A 252 2.24 64.76 25.90
CA LYS A 252 3.05 65.01 27.12
C LYS A 252 3.94 66.26 27.04
N LYS A 253 4.11 66.87 25.87
CA LYS A 253 4.93 68.08 25.69
C LYS A 253 4.13 69.39 25.74
N GLU A 254 2.81 69.32 25.85
CA GLU A 254 1.89 70.47 25.88
C GLU A 254 1.19 70.67 27.23
N THR A 255 1.68 70.04 28.30
CA THR A 255 1.24 70.23 29.69
C THR A 255 2.42 70.50 30.61
#